data_AF-A0A538TQV2-F1
#
_entry.id   AF-A0A538TQV2-F1
#
_cell.length_a   1.000
_cell.length_b   1.000
_cell.length_c   1.000
_cell.angle_alpha   90.00
_cell.angle_beta   90.00
_cell.angle_gamma   90.00
#
_symmetry.space_group_name_H-M   'P 1'
#
loop_
_entity.id
_entity.type
_entity.pdbx_description
1 polymer ?
#
loop_
_entity_poly.entity_id
_entity_poly.type
_entity_poly.pdbx_seq_one_letter_code
_entity_poly.pdbx_strand_id
1 'polypeptide(L)'
;MRRRGASRPPAPGFTLIEVVLIIVIAGVAVLPLSMLFANASIRSGDARNATVAAQLAQAKMEEIAADKNSPMRGFAYLVAANYPAESPVPAFSNYNRSVSIAPDSTYDGVTFRTVSVTVSCPNIAPVTVSTWFTTY
;
A
#
# COMPACT_ATOMS: atom_id res chain seq x y z
N MET A 1 20.88 -63.13 31.01
CA MET A 1 19.72 -62.27 30.67
C MET A 1 20.04 -61.46 29.42
N ARG A 2 19.47 -61.80 28.24
CA ARG A 2 19.59 -61.00 27.00
C ARG A 2 18.21 -60.48 26.61
N ARG A 3 17.99 -59.17 26.69
CA ARG A 3 16.77 -58.50 26.17
C ARG A 3 16.82 -58.55 24.64
N ARG A 4 15.82 -59.19 24.01
CA ARG A 4 15.59 -59.10 22.56
C ARG A 4 15.17 -57.67 22.22
N GLY A 5 15.89 -57.03 21.30
CA GLY A 5 15.47 -55.77 20.69
C GLY A 5 14.18 -55.98 19.90
N ALA A 6 13.17 -55.17 20.17
CA ALA A 6 11.92 -55.20 19.42
C ALA A 6 12.17 -54.66 17.99
N SER A 7 11.96 -55.51 16.98
CA SER A 7 11.93 -55.10 15.59
C SER A 7 10.69 -54.23 15.34
N ARG A 8 10.88 -53.02 14.83
CA ARG A 8 9.77 -52.15 14.40
C ARG A 8 8.97 -52.85 13.28
N PRO A 9 7.63 -52.82 13.32
CA PRO A 9 6.83 -53.37 12.24
C PRO A 9 7.15 -52.63 10.92
N PRO A 10 7.13 -53.33 9.77
CA PRO A 10 7.30 -52.69 8.47
C PRO A 10 6.18 -51.66 8.26
N ALA A 11 6.54 -50.45 7.86
CA ALA A 11 5.57 -49.42 7.51
C ALA A 11 4.77 -49.87 6.28
N PRO A 12 3.43 -49.76 6.28
CA PRO A 12 2.64 -50.10 5.11
C PRO A 12 3.01 -49.18 3.93
N GLY A 13 3.19 -49.78 2.74
CA GLY A 13 3.44 -49.05 1.50
C GLY A 13 2.16 -48.48 0.87
N PHE A 14 2.31 -47.54 -0.06
CA PHE A 14 1.19 -46.95 -0.81
C PHE A 14 0.49 -47.98 -1.70
N THR A 15 -0.84 -47.88 -1.79
CA THR A 15 -1.64 -48.71 -2.70
C THR A 15 -1.76 -48.05 -4.08
N LEU A 16 -1.97 -48.85 -5.13
CA LEU A 16 -2.14 -48.31 -6.50
C LEU A 16 -3.35 -47.38 -6.61
N ILE A 17 -4.45 -47.72 -5.92
CA ILE A 17 -5.65 -46.87 -5.88
C ILE A 17 -5.36 -45.51 -5.21
N GLU A 18 -4.55 -45.50 -4.15
CA GLU A 18 -4.18 -44.28 -3.44
C GLU A 18 -3.33 -43.35 -4.31
N VAL A 19 -2.40 -43.90 -5.09
CA VAL A 19 -1.60 -43.13 -6.06
C VAL A 19 -2.50 -42.54 -7.16
N VAL A 20 -3.44 -43.32 -7.69
CA VAL A 20 -4.40 -42.84 -8.70
C VAL A 20 -5.27 -41.71 -8.12
N LEU A 21 -5.76 -41.87 -6.89
CA LEU A 21 -6.55 -40.84 -6.22
C LEU A 21 -5.75 -39.54 -6.02
N ILE A 22 -4.48 -39.62 -5.61
CA ILE A 22 -3.60 -38.44 -5.47
C ILE A 22 -3.45 -37.71 -6.80
N ILE A 23 -3.20 -38.44 -7.90
CA ILE A 23 -3.03 -37.84 -9.23
C ILE A 23 -4.32 -37.17 -9.69
N VAL A 24 -5.48 -37.80 -9.48
CA VAL A 24 -6.79 -37.21 -9.85
C VAL A 24 -7.07 -35.95 -9.04
N ILE A 25 -6.86 -36.00 -7.71
CA ILE A 25 -7.07 -34.84 -6.83
C ILE A 25 -6.10 -33.71 -7.21
N ALA A 26 -4.82 -34.01 -7.42
CA ALA A 26 -3.83 -33.03 -7.84
C ALA A 26 -4.18 -32.42 -9.21
N GLY A 27 -4.58 -33.24 -10.18
CA GLY A 27 -4.97 -32.78 -11.51
C GLY A 27 -6.14 -31.80 -11.49
N VAL A 28 -7.15 -32.05 -10.66
CA VAL A 28 -8.30 -31.15 -10.51
C VAL A 28 -7.95 -29.90 -9.69
N ALA A 29 -7.09 -30.02 -8.68
CA ALA A 29 -6.75 -28.92 -7.77
C ALA A 29 -5.75 -27.91 -8.34
N VAL A 30 -4.85 -28.32 -9.24
CA VAL A 30 -3.77 -27.44 -9.73
C VAL A 30 -4.30 -26.18 -10.41
N LEU A 31 -5.26 -26.30 -11.33
CA LEU A 31 -5.79 -25.16 -12.08
C LEU A 31 -6.40 -24.05 -11.18
N PRO A 32 -7.38 -24.34 -10.29
CA PRO A 32 -7.95 -23.30 -9.43
C PRO A 32 -6.93 -22.74 -8.43
N LEU A 33 -5.99 -23.55 -7.93
CA LEU A 33 -4.93 -23.07 -7.04
C LEU A 33 -3.99 -22.10 -7.77
N SER A 34 -3.57 -22.41 -9.00
CA SER A 34 -2.74 -21.50 -9.80
C SER A 34 -3.41 -20.15 -10.03
N MET A 35 -4.73 -20.14 -10.29
CA MET A 35 -5.50 -18.90 -10.43
C MET A 35 -5.57 -18.10 -9.13
N LEU A 36 -5.77 -18.76 -7.99
CA LEU A 36 -5.74 -18.10 -6.68
C LEU A 36 -4.38 -17.47 -6.39
N PHE A 37 -3.28 -18.17 -6.67
CA PHE A 37 -1.93 -17.63 -6.51
C PHE A 37 -1.65 -16.43 -7.42
N ALA A 38 -2.10 -16.47 -8.67
CA ALA A 38 -1.96 -15.36 -9.60
C ALA A 38 -2.71 -14.11 -9.08
N ASN A 39 -3.96 -14.29 -8.66
CA ASN A 39 -4.78 -13.21 -8.11
C ASN A 39 -4.22 -12.64 -6.81
N ALA A 40 -3.73 -13.50 -5.91
CA ALA A 40 -3.08 -13.07 -4.68
C ALA A 40 -1.80 -12.25 -4.95
N SER A 41 -1.00 -12.65 -5.95
CA SER A 41 0.20 -11.92 -6.35
C SER A 41 -0.12 -10.53 -6.90
N ILE A 42 -1.12 -10.40 -7.77
CA ILE A 42 -1.57 -9.11 -8.31
C ILE A 42 -2.01 -8.18 -7.18
N ARG A 43 -2.89 -8.68 -6.30
CA ARG A 43 -3.40 -7.90 -5.16
C ARG A 43 -2.29 -7.49 -4.19
N SER A 44 -1.26 -8.31 -4.03
CA SER A 44 -0.09 -7.97 -3.22
C SER A 44 0.70 -6.80 -3.82
N GLY A 45 0.87 -6.80 -5.15
CA GLY A 45 1.45 -5.67 -5.89
C GLY A 45 0.65 -4.38 -5.72
N ASP A 46 -0.67 -4.46 -5.85
CA ASP A 46 -1.57 -3.31 -5.67
C ASP A 46 -1.52 -2.77 -4.23
N ALA A 47 -1.52 -3.65 -3.23
CA ALA A 47 -1.40 -3.27 -1.83
C ALA A 47 -0.06 -2.58 -1.52
N ARG A 48 1.03 -3.05 -2.15
CA ARG A 48 2.33 -2.39 -2.05
C ARG A 48 2.29 -1.00 -2.69
N ASN A 49 1.70 -0.86 -3.88
CA ASN A 49 1.58 0.42 -4.56
C ASN A 49 0.74 1.42 -3.75
N ALA A 50 -0.35 0.97 -3.13
CA ALA A 50 -1.18 1.81 -2.26
C ALA A 50 -0.39 2.30 -1.03
N THR A 51 0.41 1.42 -0.42
CA THR A 51 1.29 1.79 0.70
C THR A 51 2.32 2.85 0.29
N VAL A 52 2.98 2.68 -0.86
CA VAL A 52 3.96 3.65 -1.36
C VAL A 52 3.27 4.98 -1.69
N ALA A 53 2.11 4.96 -2.35
CA ALA A 53 1.35 6.18 -2.64
C ALA A 53 0.95 6.93 -1.36
N ALA A 54 0.53 6.22 -0.32
CA ALA A 54 0.23 6.79 0.99
C ALA A 54 1.47 7.43 1.64
N GLN A 55 2.61 6.74 1.60
CA GLN A 55 3.88 7.27 2.14
C GLN A 55 4.34 8.53 1.39
N LEU A 56 4.21 8.55 0.06
CA LEU A 56 4.55 9.73 -0.76
C LEU A 56 3.60 10.91 -0.49
N ALA A 57 2.31 10.63 -0.24
CA ALA A 57 1.35 11.65 0.14
C ALA A 57 1.63 12.22 1.54
N GLN A 58 1.95 11.35 2.50
CA GLN A 58 2.33 11.74 3.86
C GLN A 58 3.63 12.55 3.88
N ALA A 59 4.68 12.09 3.21
CA ALA A 59 5.95 12.82 3.12
C ALA A 59 5.75 14.24 2.57
N LYS A 60 4.89 14.39 1.55
CA LYS A 60 4.57 15.73 1.03
C LYS A 60 3.76 16.56 2.02
N MET A 61 2.84 15.94 2.75
CA MET A 61 2.08 16.61 3.79
C MET A 61 2.99 17.10 4.93
N GLU A 62 4.04 16.35 5.26
CA GLU A 62 5.06 16.74 6.23
C GLU A 62 5.91 17.91 5.72
N GLU A 63 6.31 17.93 4.45
CA GLU A 63 6.96 19.09 3.82
C GLU A 63 6.08 20.35 3.94
N ILE A 64 4.78 20.23 3.64
CA ILE A 64 3.82 21.34 3.75
C ILE A 64 3.65 21.78 5.21
N ALA A 65 3.57 20.84 6.14
CA ALA A 65 3.49 21.15 7.57
C ALA A 65 4.77 21.83 8.07
N ALA A 66 5.94 21.43 7.59
CA ALA A 66 7.20 22.08 7.89
C ALA A 66 7.23 23.52 7.36
N ASP A 67 6.72 23.75 6.14
CA ASP A 67 6.60 25.09 5.57
C ASP A 67 5.67 25.99 6.37
N LYS A 68 4.52 25.46 6.82
CA LYS A 68 3.59 26.18 7.71
C LYS A 68 4.27 26.64 8.98
N ASN A 69 5.13 25.79 9.57
CA ASN A 69 5.78 26.06 10.84
C ASN A 69 7.14 26.76 10.69
N SER A 70 7.61 26.98 9.46
CA SER A 70 8.87 27.65 9.19
C SER A 70 8.74 29.16 9.43
N PRO A 71 9.67 29.79 10.18
CA PRO A 71 9.69 31.25 10.38
C PRO A 71 9.80 32.08 9.10
N MET A 72 10.31 31.49 7.99
CA MET A 72 10.52 32.19 6.72
C MET A 72 9.34 32.05 5.74
N ARG A 73 8.46 31.06 5.93
CA ARG A 73 7.36 30.74 5.01
C ARG A 73 6.01 30.97 5.69
N GLY A 74 5.75 30.24 6.77
CA GLY A 74 4.54 30.38 7.56
C GLY A 74 3.26 29.97 6.83
N PHE A 75 2.11 30.24 7.44
CA PHE A 75 0.80 29.90 6.89
C PHE A 75 0.52 30.55 5.51
N ALA A 76 0.96 31.79 5.29
CA ALA A 76 0.72 32.51 4.04
C ALA A 76 1.39 31.85 2.82
N TYR A 77 2.47 31.09 3.05
CA TYR A 77 3.18 30.35 2.00
C TYR A 77 2.38 29.13 1.48
N LEU A 78 1.34 28.69 2.21
CA LEU A 78 0.49 27.59 1.81
C LEU A 78 -0.46 28.00 0.68
N VAL A 79 0.08 28.16 -0.53
CA VAL A 79 -0.66 28.45 -1.76
C VAL A 79 -0.28 27.45 -2.85
N ALA A 80 -1.24 27.08 -3.70
CA ALA A 80 -1.05 26.04 -4.71
C ALA A 80 0.16 26.27 -5.63
N ALA A 81 0.48 27.53 -5.94
CA ALA A 81 1.63 27.90 -6.79
C ALA A 81 2.99 27.45 -6.21
N ASN A 82 3.11 27.32 -4.88
CA ASN A 82 4.34 26.88 -4.22
C ASN A 82 4.49 25.36 -4.19
N TYR A 83 3.46 24.61 -4.60
CA TYR A 83 3.42 23.16 -4.61
C TYR A 83 2.98 22.64 -5.98
N PRO A 84 3.80 22.84 -7.03
CA PRO A 84 3.47 22.36 -8.37
C PRO A 84 3.32 20.84 -8.40
N ALA A 85 2.51 20.35 -9.32
CA ALA A 85 2.32 18.91 -9.51
C ALA A 85 3.63 18.24 -9.96
N GLU A 86 3.86 17.03 -9.47
CA GLU A 86 5.02 16.20 -9.78
C GLU A 86 4.56 15.02 -10.62
N SER A 87 5.03 14.94 -11.87
CA SER A 87 4.60 13.93 -12.83
C SER A 87 5.76 13.56 -13.76
N PRO A 88 6.60 12.58 -13.39
CA PRO A 88 6.50 11.74 -12.19
C PRO A 88 7.10 12.37 -10.94
N VAL A 89 6.81 11.78 -9.79
CA VAL A 89 7.53 12.03 -8.54
C VAL A 89 9.01 11.62 -8.70
N PRO A 90 9.98 12.45 -8.29
CA PRO A 90 11.41 12.10 -8.38
C PRO A 90 11.72 10.76 -7.71
N ALA A 91 12.50 9.91 -8.37
CA ALA A 91 12.81 8.53 -7.97
C ALA A 91 11.60 7.54 -7.95
N PHE A 92 10.38 7.98 -8.28
CA PHE A 92 9.17 7.17 -8.31
C PHE A 92 8.41 7.37 -9.64
N SER A 93 8.97 6.85 -10.73
CA SER A 93 8.51 7.09 -12.11
C SER A 93 7.06 6.70 -12.41
N ASN A 94 6.47 5.80 -11.61
CA ASN A 94 5.09 5.32 -11.78
C ASN A 94 4.07 6.11 -10.96
N TYR A 95 4.52 7.09 -10.17
CA TYR A 95 3.68 7.84 -9.26
C TYR A 95 3.64 9.31 -9.69
N ASN A 96 2.44 9.87 -9.74
CA ASN A 96 2.22 11.30 -9.92
C ASN A 96 1.62 11.85 -8.64
N ARG A 97 2.00 13.07 -8.26
CA ARG A 97 1.56 13.73 -7.03
C ARG A 97 1.06 15.13 -7.32
N SER A 98 -0.06 15.51 -6.73
CA SER A 98 -0.61 16.85 -6.81
C SER A 98 -1.04 17.34 -5.43
N VAL A 99 -0.91 18.64 -5.21
CA VAL A 99 -1.37 19.32 -3.99
C VAL A 99 -2.51 20.25 -4.36
N SER A 100 -3.60 20.17 -3.60
CA SER A 100 -4.71 21.11 -3.65
C SER A 100 -4.77 21.85 -2.32
N ILE A 101 -4.88 23.18 -2.38
CA ILE A 101 -5.05 24.03 -1.22
C ILE A 101 -6.32 24.84 -1.43
N ALA A 102 -7.29 24.65 -0.54
CA ALA A 102 -8.54 25.38 -0.57
C ALA A 102 -8.33 26.85 -0.13
N PRO A 103 -9.24 27.76 -0.50
CA PRO A 103 -9.29 29.11 0.05
C PRO A 103 -9.42 29.10 1.58
N ASP A 104 -9.10 30.24 2.19
CA ASP A 104 -9.30 30.46 3.62
C ASP A 104 -10.76 30.24 4.01
N SER A 105 -10.97 29.45 5.05
CA SER A 105 -12.25 29.23 5.72
C SER A 105 -12.13 29.64 7.17
N THR A 106 -13.21 30.10 7.79
CA THR A 106 -13.20 30.53 9.19
C THR A 106 -14.28 29.80 9.98
N TYR A 107 -13.90 29.26 11.13
CA TYR A 107 -14.82 28.64 12.08
C TYR A 107 -14.44 29.07 13.50
N ASP A 108 -15.41 29.59 14.25
CA ASP A 108 -15.21 30.06 15.63
C ASP A 108 -14.03 31.04 15.80
N GLY A 109 -13.91 31.98 14.84
CA GLY A 109 -12.82 32.96 14.82
C GLY A 109 -11.44 32.43 14.40
N VAL A 110 -11.32 31.13 14.09
CA VAL A 110 -10.09 30.51 13.59
C VAL A 110 -10.12 30.40 12.08
N THR A 111 -9.12 30.99 11.41
CA THR A 111 -8.91 30.80 9.96
C THR A 111 -8.09 29.54 9.70
N PHE A 112 -8.56 28.74 8.74
CA PHE A 112 -7.90 27.51 8.31
C PHE A 112 -7.97 27.32 6.79
N ARG A 113 -7.05 26.52 6.26
CA ARG A 113 -7.07 26.02 4.87
C ARG A 113 -7.08 24.52 4.87
N THR A 114 -7.98 23.93 4.09
CA THR A 114 -7.92 22.51 3.77
C THR A 114 -6.82 22.28 2.75
N VAL A 115 -5.91 21.36 3.05
CA VAL A 115 -4.85 20.93 2.15
C VAL A 115 -5.01 19.44 1.88
N SER A 116 -5.00 19.09 0.61
CA SER A 116 -5.09 17.71 0.14
C SER A 116 -3.90 17.38 -0.73
N VAL A 117 -3.21 16.28 -0.42
CA VAL A 117 -2.18 15.69 -1.28
C VAL A 117 -2.76 14.43 -1.89
N THR A 118 -2.78 14.36 -3.22
CA THR A 118 -3.24 13.19 -3.97
C THR A 118 -2.06 12.57 -4.70
N VAL A 119 -1.89 11.26 -4.56
CA VAL A 119 -0.91 10.46 -5.29
C VAL A 119 -1.64 9.41 -6.12
N SER A 120 -1.35 9.36 -7.41
CA SER A 120 -1.91 8.39 -8.35
C SER A 120 -0.81 7.53 -8.95
N CYS A 121 -1.08 6.23 -9.09
CA CYS A 121 -0.29 5.33 -9.91
C CYS A 121 -1.22 4.32 -10.61
N PRO A 122 -0.77 3.59 -11.64
CA PRO A 122 -1.60 2.62 -12.35
C PRO A 122 -2.18 1.54 -11.43
N ASN A 123 -3.34 0.99 -11.82
CA ASN A 123 -4.00 -0.19 -11.23
C ASN A 123 -4.51 -0.06 -9.78
N ILE A 124 -4.33 1.10 -9.14
CA ILE A 124 -4.96 1.40 -7.85
C ILE A 124 -5.75 2.71 -7.92
N ALA A 125 -6.73 2.86 -7.02
CA ALA A 125 -7.39 4.15 -6.85
C ALA A 125 -6.39 5.20 -6.31
N PRO A 126 -6.51 6.49 -6.69
CA PRO A 126 -5.67 7.54 -6.14
C PRO A 126 -5.78 7.60 -4.62
N VAL A 127 -4.64 7.72 -3.95
CA VAL A 127 -4.58 7.88 -2.50
C VAL A 127 -4.54 9.36 -2.18
N THR A 128 -5.45 9.83 -1.32
CA THR A 128 -5.50 11.24 -0.91
C THR A 128 -5.38 11.35 0.61
N VAL A 129 -4.43 12.18 1.06
CA VAL A 129 -4.29 12.60 2.46
C VAL A 129 -4.75 14.04 2.55
N SER A 130 -5.69 14.33 3.45
CA SER A 130 -6.21 15.68 3.66
C SER A 130 -6.10 16.09 5.11
N THR A 131 -5.73 17.35 5.34
CA THR A 131 -5.69 17.98 6.64
C THR A 131 -6.09 19.45 6.54
N TRP A 132 -6.11 20.12 7.67
CA TRP A 132 -6.48 21.51 7.83
C TRP A 132 -5.36 22.18 8.63
N PHE A 133 -4.79 23.24 8.06
CA PHE A 133 -3.81 24.07 8.73
C PHE A 133 -4.50 25.33 9.23
N THR A 134 -4.14 25.79 10.43
CA THR A 134 -4.62 27.04 11.02
C THR A 134 -3.53 28.11 10.99
N THR A 135 -3.94 29.36 11.20
CA THR A 135 -3.04 30.53 11.19
C THR A 135 -2.17 30.70 12.44
N TYR A 136 -2.50 30.04 13.56
CA TYR A 136 -1.79 30.16 14.84
C TYR A 136 -0.78 29.03 15.09
#